data_AF-A0ABD5Y0I7-F1
#
_entry.id   AF-A0ABD5Y0I7-F1
#
_cell.length_a   1.000
_cell.length_b   1.000
_cell.length_c   1.000
_cell.angle_alpha   90.00
_cell.angle_beta   90.00
_cell.angle_gamma   90.00
#
_symmetry.space_group_name_H-M   'P 1'
#
loop_
_entity.id
_entity.type
_entity.pdbx_description
1 polymer ?
#
loop_
_entity_poly.entity_id
_entity_poly.type
_entity_poly.pdbx_seq_one_letter_code
_entity_poly.pdbx_strand_id
1 'polypeptide(L)'
;MNARATGISAVFAAVAGAALWPPQAVYWTAVAERIGEAPTLAVVIAVAVGLGGAFATIADIRPQEFAIGAATAYGLGMAAIAVVIAPDSPVHLGLYGGILLCLVAGAVGAGRRATDD
;
A
#
# COMPACT_ATOMS: atom_id res chain seq x y z
N MET A 1 16.54 -3.87 -13.92
CA MET A 1 15.13 -3.70 -13.47
C MET A 1 14.35 -4.86 -14.03
N ASN A 2 13.87 -5.76 -13.19
CA ASN A 2 13.20 -6.98 -13.62
C ASN A 2 11.69 -6.76 -13.81
N ALA A 3 11.22 -6.81 -15.07
CA ALA A 3 9.83 -6.58 -15.41
C ALA A 3 8.85 -7.51 -14.66
N ARG A 4 9.26 -8.76 -14.41
CA ARG A 4 8.45 -9.72 -13.63
C ARG A 4 8.32 -9.26 -12.17
N ALA A 5 9.41 -8.85 -11.55
CA ALA A 5 9.42 -8.36 -10.16
C ALA A 5 8.56 -7.10 -10.01
N THR A 6 8.67 -6.16 -10.94
CA THR A 6 7.83 -4.96 -11.00
C THR A 6 6.36 -5.30 -11.19
N GLY A 7 6.03 -6.24 -12.08
CA GLY A 7 4.65 -6.69 -12.30
C GLY A 7 4.02 -7.33 -11.07
N ILE A 8 4.74 -8.24 -10.40
CA ILE A 8 4.26 -8.87 -9.15
C ILE A 8 4.09 -7.81 -8.06
N SER A 9 5.03 -6.87 -7.94
CA SER A 9 4.95 -5.76 -6.99
C SER A 9 3.73 -4.87 -7.24
N ALA A 10 3.41 -4.60 -8.50
CA ALA A 10 2.21 -3.83 -8.86
C ALA A 10 0.93 -4.56 -8.45
N VAL A 11 0.83 -5.86 -8.76
CA VAL A 11 -0.32 -6.69 -8.37
C VAL A 11 -0.45 -6.73 -6.85
N PHE A 12 0.64 -6.97 -6.13
CA PHE A 12 0.63 -6.97 -4.67
C PHE A 12 0.18 -5.62 -4.10
N ALA A 13 0.75 -4.50 -4.58
CA ALA A 13 0.40 -3.17 -4.09
C ALA A 13 -1.09 -2.84 -4.34
N ALA A 14 -1.62 -3.24 -5.50
CA ALA A 14 -3.04 -3.08 -5.81
C ALA A 14 -3.92 -3.89 -4.85
N VAL A 15 -3.60 -5.18 -4.65
CA VAL A 15 -4.36 -6.07 -3.76
C VAL A 15 -4.26 -5.60 -2.31
N ALA A 16 -3.05 -5.28 -1.82
CA ALA A 16 -2.82 -4.80 -0.47
C ALA A 16 -3.55 -3.49 -0.22
N GLY A 17 -3.46 -2.52 -1.14
CA GLY A 17 -4.17 -1.25 -1.05
C GLY A 17 -5.68 -1.41 -1.02
N ALA A 18 -6.23 -2.23 -1.93
CA ALA A 18 -7.67 -2.52 -1.97
C ALA A 18 -8.15 -3.29 -0.73
N ALA A 19 -7.34 -4.20 -0.19
CA ALA A 19 -7.66 -4.94 1.03
C ALA A 19 -7.61 -4.04 2.26
N LEU A 20 -6.56 -3.22 2.40
CA LEU A 20 -6.35 -2.28 3.50
C LEU A 20 -7.35 -1.13 3.50
N TRP A 21 -7.85 -0.70 2.36
CA TRP A 21 -8.79 0.40 2.32
C TRP A 21 -9.73 0.26 1.12
N PRO A 22 -10.64 -0.73 1.15
CA PRO A 22 -11.51 -0.98 0.01
C PRO A 22 -12.37 0.25 -0.28
N PRO A 23 -12.61 0.54 -1.57
CA PRO A 23 -13.54 1.59 -1.93
C PRO A 23 -14.91 1.26 -1.36
N GLN A 24 -15.51 2.23 -0.66
CA GLN A 24 -16.87 2.16 -0.10
C GLN A 24 -17.08 1.18 1.08
N ALA A 25 -16.06 0.49 1.60
CA ALA A 25 -16.24 -0.44 2.71
C ALA A 25 -15.84 0.13 4.09
N VAL A 26 -16.56 -0.34 5.10
CA VAL A 26 -16.85 0.38 6.35
C VAL A 26 -16.10 -0.21 7.55
N TYR A 27 -15.27 -1.24 7.36
CA TYR A 27 -14.77 -2.02 8.50
C TYR A 27 -13.82 -1.22 9.42
N TRP A 28 -13.03 -0.28 8.88
CA TRP A 28 -12.23 0.62 9.72
C TRP A 28 -13.08 1.62 10.50
N THR A 29 -14.30 1.92 10.07
CA THR A 29 -15.19 2.77 10.87
C THR A 29 -15.64 2.04 12.14
N ALA A 30 -15.97 0.75 12.04
CA ALA A 30 -16.31 -0.06 13.22
C ALA A 30 -15.13 -0.19 14.19
N VAL A 31 -13.89 -0.25 13.67
CA VAL A 31 -12.69 -0.22 14.51
C VAL A 31 -12.51 1.17 15.13
N ALA A 32 -12.64 2.24 14.34
CA ALA A 32 -12.52 3.62 14.81
C ALA A 32 -13.57 4.00 15.86
N GLU A 33 -14.80 3.49 15.75
CA GLU A 33 -15.84 3.65 16.78
C GLU A 33 -15.46 2.99 18.11
N ARG A 34 -14.63 1.95 18.08
CA ARG A 34 -14.23 1.18 19.27
C ARG A 34 -12.99 1.71 19.94
N ILE A 35 -11.97 2.06 19.15
CA ILE A 35 -10.66 2.45 19.68
C ILE A 35 -10.29 3.91 19.40
N GLY A 36 -11.04 4.59 18.53
CA GLY A 36 -10.76 5.95 18.06
C GLY A 36 -10.10 5.98 16.69
N GLU A 37 -10.22 7.12 15.99
CA GLU A 37 -9.68 7.31 14.64
C GLU A 37 -8.15 7.24 14.61
N ALA A 38 -7.48 8.00 15.48
CA ALA A 38 -6.01 8.06 15.54
C ALA A 38 -5.34 6.68 15.75
N PRO A 39 -5.75 5.86 16.75
CA PRO A 39 -5.17 4.52 16.90
C PRO A 39 -5.55 3.58 15.76
N THR A 40 -6.73 3.74 15.14
CA THR A 40 -7.10 2.97 13.95
C THR A 40 -6.15 3.26 12.79
N LEU A 41 -5.85 4.54 12.53
CA LEU A 41 -4.87 4.93 11.52
C LEU A 41 -3.47 4.39 11.84
N ALA A 42 -3.05 4.40 13.11
CA ALA A 42 -1.78 3.82 13.53
C ALA A 42 -1.70 2.31 13.21
N VAL A 43 -2.80 1.57 13.43
CA VAL A 43 -2.89 0.15 13.06
C VAL A 43 -2.77 -0.03 11.55
N VAL A 44 -3.51 0.75 10.76
CA VAL A 44 -3.46 0.70 9.29
C VAL A 44 -2.04 0.94 8.78
N ILE A 45 -1.37 1.98 9.30
CA ILE A 45 0.02 2.31 8.97
C ILE A 45 0.94 1.15 9.33
N ALA A 46 0.82 0.60 10.54
CA ALA A 46 1.65 -0.51 10.99
C ALA A 46 1.47 -1.75 10.11
N VAL A 47 0.23 -2.10 9.75
CA VAL A 47 -0.08 -3.21 8.85
C VAL A 47 0.50 -2.96 7.46
N ALA A 48 0.33 -1.75 6.90
CA ALA A 48 0.87 -1.42 5.58
C ALA A 48 2.41 -1.48 5.55
N VAL A 49 3.10 -0.93 6.56
CA VAL A 49 4.57 -1.03 6.68
C VAL A 49 4.99 -2.50 6.83
N GLY A 50 4.31 -3.25 7.69
CA GLY A 50 4.59 -4.67 7.91
C GLY A 50 4.44 -5.51 6.63
N LEU A 51 3.35 -5.29 5.88
CA LEU A 51 3.10 -5.97 4.61
C LEU A 51 4.17 -5.65 3.56
N GLY A 52 4.55 -4.39 3.43
CA GLY A 52 5.59 -3.97 2.48
C GLY A 52 6.95 -4.60 2.81
N GLY A 53 7.33 -4.60 4.09
CA GLY A 53 8.55 -5.25 4.56
C GLY A 53 8.53 -6.76 4.35
N ALA A 54 7.46 -7.42 4.82
CA ALA A 54 7.31 -8.87 4.70
C ALA A 54 7.32 -9.33 3.24
N PHE A 55 6.60 -8.65 2.36
CA PHE A 55 6.57 -8.99 0.93
C PHE A 55 7.96 -8.86 0.29
N ALA A 56 8.65 -7.74 0.52
CA ALA A 56 9.98 -7.52 -0.04
C ALA A 56 10.99 -8.59 0.42
N THR A 57 10.94 -8.99 1.69
CA THR A 57 11.81 -10.03 2.24
C THR A 57 11.45 -11.42 1.71
N ILE A 58 10.17 -11.82 1.76
CA ILE A 58 9.74 -13.17 1.38
C ILE A 58 9.89 -13.41 -0.12
N ALA A 59 9.58 -12.41 -0.94
CA ALA A 59 9.64 -12.52 -2.39
C ALA A 59 11.00 -12.14 -2.98
N ASP A 60 11.99 -11.78 -2.14
CA ASP A 60 13.32 -11.31 -2.53
C ASP A 60 13.25 -10.16 -3.57
N ILE A 61 12.42 -9.16 -3.28
CA ILE A 61 12.17 -8.03 -4.17
C ILE A 61 12.96 -6.82 -3.71
N ARG A 62 13.71 -6.24 -4.63
CA ARG A 62 14.46 -5.01 -4.37
C ARG A 62 13.50 -3.84 -4.09
N PRO A 63 13.78 -2.96 -3.11
CA PRO A 63 12.89 -1.84 -2.78
C PRO A 63 12.58 -0.92 -3.96
N GLN A 64 13.54 -0.74 -4.88
CA GLN A 64 13.35 0.06 -6.09
C GLN A 64 12.34 -0.58 -7.07
N GLU A 65 12.38 -1.91 -7.24
CA GLU A 65 11.45 -2.62 -8.12
C GLU A 65 10.04 -2.61 -7.53
N PHE A 66 9.95 -2.73 -6.21
CA PHE A 66 8.70 -2.59 -5.46
C PHE A 66 8.11 -1.17 -5.61
N ALA A 67 8.91 -0.13 -5.40
CA ALA A 67 8.46 1.26 -5.49
C ALA A 67 7.90 1.60 -6.88
N ILE A 68 8.55 1.14 -7.95
CA ILE A 68 8.09 1.35 -9.33
C ILE A 68 6.78 0.59 -9.59
N GLY A 69 6.70 -0.67 -9.15
CA GLY A 69 5.48 -1.47 -9.26
C GLY A 69 4.31 -0.84 -8.50
N ALA A 70 4.53 -0.43 -7.26
CA ALA A 70 3.53 0.22 -6.42
C ALA A 70 3.06 1.55 -7.04
N ALA A 71 3.99 2.39 -7.53
CA ALA A 71 3.65 3.64 -8.21
C ALA A 71 2.81 3.41 -9.47
N THR A 72 3.13 2.35 -10.24
CA THR A 72 2.36 1.94 -11.42
C THR A 72 0.95 1.52 -11.03
N ALA A 73 0.81 0.68 -10.00
CA ALA A 73 -0.47 0.23 -9.48
C ALA A 73 -1.32 1.40 -8.96
N TYR A 74 -0.71 2.34 -8.25
CA TYR A 74 -1.38 3.55 -7.78
C TYR A 74 -1.90 4.39 -8.95
N GLY A 75 -1.06 4.69 -9.95
CA GLY A 75 -1.48 5.48 -11.11
C GLY A 75 -2.65 4.84 -11.86
N LEU A 76 -2.57 3.53 -12.13
CA LEU A 76 -3.64 2.79 -12.81
C LEU A 76 -4.90 2.68 -11.95
N GLY A 77 -4.75 2.40 -10.66
CA GLY A 77 -5.87 2.30 -9.72
C GLY A 77 -6.60 3.63 -9.58
N MET A 78 -5.88 4.75 -9.49
CA MET A 78 -6.48 6.08 -9.41
C MET A 78 -7.18 6.46 -10.71
N ALA A 79 -6.60 6.13 -11.88
CA ALA A 79 -7.26 6.32 -13.16
C ALA A 79 -8.55 5.49 -13.27
N ALA A 80 -8.53 4.23 -12.83
CA ALA A 80 -9.70 3.36 -12.81
C ALA A 80 -10.79 3.88 -11.87
N ILE A 81 -10.43 4.30 -10.65
CA ILE A 81 -11.37 4.90 -9.69
C ILE A 81 -12.00 6.17 -10.26
N ALA A 82 -11.20 7.03 -10.90
CA ALA A 82 -11.69 8.27 -11.52
C ALA A 82 -12.74 8.00 -12.60
N VAL A 83 -12.58 6.94 -13.40
CA VAL A 83 -13.50 6.59 -14.49
C VAL A 83 -14.72 5.80 -14.00
N VAL A 84 -14.52 4.84 -13.10
CA VAL A 84 -15.58 3.87 -12.71
C VAL A 84 -16.42 4.36 -11.56
N ILE A 85 -15.80 4.95 -10.54
CA ILE A 85 -16.49 5.41 -9.32
C ILE A 85 -16.90 6.88 -9.46
N ALA A 86 -16.15 7.66 -10.24
CA ALA A 86 -16.35 9.11 -10.41
C ALA A 86 -16.51 9.83 -9.07
N PRO A 87 -15.53 9.72 -8.15
CA PRO A 87 -15.67 10.26 -6.80
C PRO A 87 -15.76 11.78 -6.80
N ASP A 88 -16.63 12.32 -5.96
CA ASP A 88 -16.84 13.77 -5.79
C ASP A 88 -15.67 14.48 -5.09
N SER A 89 -14.71 13.73 -4.52
CA SER A 89 -13.63 14.27 -3.68
C SER A 89 -12.28 13.58 -3.93
N PRO A 90 -11.16 14.33 -3.93
CA PRO A 90 -9.82 13.80 -4.15
C PRO A 90 -9.24 13.03 -2.96
N VAL A 91 -9.98 12.84 -1.87
CA VAL A 91 -9.50 12.19 -0.63
C VAL A 91 -8.93 10.78 -0.89
N HIS A 92 -9.48 10.05 -1.87
CA HIS A 92 -8.97 8.74 -2.27
C HIS A 92 -7.51 8.80 -2.74
N LEU A 93 -7.09 9.86 -3.43
CA LEU A 93 -5.68 10.05 -3.84
C LEU A 93 -4.76 10.09 -2.61
N GLY A 94 -5.12 10.90 -1.61
CA GLY A 94 -4.32 11.05 -0.40
C GLY A 94 -4.23 9.75 0.41
N LEU A 95 -5.35 9.05 0.59
CA LEU A 95 -5.41 7.81 1.37
C LEU A 95 -4.61 6.67 0.71
N TYR A 96 -4.87 6.38 -0.58
CA TYR A 96 -4.14 5.33 -1.29
C TYR A 96 -2.67 5.70 -1.49
N GLY A 97 -2.34 6.99 -1.65
CA GLY A 97 -0.97 7.48 -1.68
C GLY A 97 -0.25 7.25 -0.35
N GLY A 98 -0.92 7.51 0.78
CA GLY A 98 -0.39 7.23 2.11
C GLY A 98 -0.11 5.75 2.34
N ILE A 99 -1.02 4.86 1.91
CA ILE A 99 -0.82 3.40 1.98
C ILE A 99 0.38 2.98 1.14
N LEU A 100 0.51 3.50 -0.08
CA LEU A 100 1.66 3.24 -0.95
C LEU A 100 2.97 3.64 -0.26
N LEU A 101 3.03 4.84 0.33
CA LEU A 101 4.23 5.30 1.05
C LEU A 101 4.57 4.38 2.21
N CYS A 102 3.58 3.91 2.96
CA CYS A 102 3.79 2.96 4.06
C CYS A 102 4.35 1.62 3.56
N LEU A 103 3.78 1.07 2.48
CA LEU A 103 4.26 -0.17 1.87
C LEU A 103 5.72 -0.03 1.40
N VAL A 104 6.05 1.07 0.71
CA VAL A 104 7.41 1.34 0.23
C VAL A 104 8.37 1.54 1.40
N ALA A 105 7.97 2.27 2.44
CA ALA A 105 8.78 2.45 3.64
C ALA A 105 9.10 1.12 4.33
N GLY A 106 8.12 0.22 4.41
CA GLY A 106 8.32 -1.15 4.90
C GLY A 106 9.35 -1.92 4.09
N ALA A 107 9.22 -1.92 2.77
CA ALA A 107 10.14 -2.61 1.87
C ALA A 107 11.58 -2.05 1.97
N VAL A 108 11.73 -0.73 2.00
CA VAL A 108 13.03 -0.06 2.18
C VAL A 108 13.64 -0.42 3.53
N GLY A 109 12.86 -0.36 4.61
CA GLY A 109 13.32 -0.69 5.95
C GLY A 109 13.79 -2.15 6.07
N ALA A 110 13.09 -3.08 5.41
CA ALA A 110 13.50 -4.49 5.34
C ALA A 110 14.83 -4.67 4.58
N GLY A 111 14.99 -4.01 3.42
CA GLY A 111 16.21 -4.10 2.62
C GLY A 111 17.46 -3.56 3.33
N ARG A 112 17.31 -2.56 4.21
CA ARG A 112 18.43 -2.05 5.02
C ARG A 112 18.89 -3.03 6.11
N ARG A 113 17.96 -3.76 6.73
CA ARG A 113 18.33 -4.75 7.75
C ARG A 113 19.17 -5.87 7.16
N ALA A 114 18.82 -6.32 5.96
CA ALA A 114 19.58 -7.36 5.26
C ALA A 114 21.01 -6.96 4.85
N THR A 115 21.35 -5.66 4.85
CA THR A 115 22.73 -5.19 4.58
C THR A 115 23.58 -4.99 5.83
N ASP A 116 22.94 -4.97 7.01
CA ASP A 116 23.61 -4.74 8.30
C ASP A 116 23.96 -6.07 9.03
N ASP A 117 23.41 -7.21 8.57
CA ASP A 117 23.69 -8.58 9.03
C ASP A 117 24.85 -9.23 8.26
#